data_AF-A0A2G1WTC3-F1
#
_entry.id   AF-A0A2G1WTC3-F1
#
_cell.length_a   1.000
_cell.length_b   1.000
_cell.length_c   1.000
_cell.angle_alpha   90.00
_cell.angle_beta   90.00
_cell.angle_gamma   90.00
#
_symmetry.space_group_name_H-M   'P 1'
#
loop_
_entity.id
_entity.type
_entity.pdbx_description
1 polymer ?
#
loop_
_entity_poly.entity_id
_entity_poly.type
_entity_poly.pdbx_seq_one_letter_code
_entity_poly.pdbx_strand_id
1 'polypeptide(L)'
;MAVRVVTPLLPILGLSHGAHDGTATWQVLLQHPEIIVPGLVIMFGVMAPMEEILYRGVVHDALEPAIGSPGRVVIGGLLFGVMHLFLSGGIVSMLLTSIFGVLAASAYERSKNLTVPIMAHAGHWLVFTAI
;
A
#
# COMPACT_ATOMS: atom_id res chain seq x y z
N MET A 1 -16.70 18.27 -4.52
CA MET A 1 -16.72 19.56 -3.77
C MET A 1 -16.58 19.36 -2.27
N ALA A 2 -17.29 18.43 -1.62
CA ALA A 2 -17.19 18.19 -0.17
C ALA A 2 -15.80 17.79 0.34
N VAL A 3 -15.05 16.99 -0.44
CA VAL A 3 -13.70 16.53 -0.04
C VAL A 3 -12.73 17.69 0.17
N ARG A 4 -12.80 18.77 -0.62
CA ARG A 4 -11.88 19.92 -0.51
C ARG A 4 -12.08 20.75 0.76
N VAL A 5 -13.24 20.64 1.42
CA VAL A 5 -13.57 21.39 2.63
C VAL A 5 -13.14 20.65 3.89
N VAL A 6 -13.12 19.31 3.84
CA VAL A 6 -12.80 18.48 5.02
C VAL A 6 -11.30 18.29 5.20
N THR A 7 -10.53 18.19 4.11
CA THR A 7 -9.07 17.97 4.16
C THR A 7 -8.29 18.98 5.03
N PRO A 8 -8.59 20.31 5.04
CA PRO A 8 -7.87 21.25 5.89
C PRO A 8 -8.29 21.22 7.37
N LEU A 9 -9.40 20.54 7.72
CA LEU A 9 -9.92 20.48 9.10
C LEU A 9 -9.34 19.30 9.90
N LEU A 10 -8.88 18.25 9.23
CA LEU A 10 -8.30 17.06 9.84
C LEU A 10 -7.00 17.33 10.65
N PRO A 11 -6.08 18.21 10.21
CA PRO A 11 -4.90 18.56 11.00
C PRO A 11 -5.23 19.32 12.29
N ILE A 12 -6.30 20.13 12.28
CA ILE A 12 -6.74 20.92 13.44
C ILE A 12 -7.22 20.00 14.57
N LEU A 13 -7.77 18.83 14.23
CA LEU A 13 -8.25 17.82 15.18
C LEU A 13 -7.16 16.86 15.65
N GLY A 14 -5.88 17.09 15.30
CA GLY A 14 -4.76 16.21 15.65
C GLY A 14 -4.78 14.87 14.90
N LEU A 15 -5.62 14.74 13.87
CA LEU A 15 -5.72 13.55 13.03
C LEU A 15 -4.84 13.65 11.77
N SER A 16 -3.80 14.49 11.79
CA SER A 16 -2.80 14.53 10.72
C SER A 16 -1.87 13.33 10.85
N HIS A 17 -2.14 12.28 10.10
CA HIS A 17 -1.08 11.35 9.70
C HIS A 17 -0.36 11.99 8.52
N GLY A 18 0.97 11.94 8.50
CA GLY A 18 1.74 12.38 7.34
C GLY A 18 1.22 11.63 6.11
N ALA A 19 0.86 12.35 5.05
CA ALA A 19 0.43 11.71 3.82
C ALA A 19 1.58 10.81 3.34
N HIS A 20 1.34 9.50 3.30
CA HIS A 20 2.23 8.55 2.63
C HIS A 20 2.05 8.71 1.12
N ASP A 21 2.60 9.80 0.59
CA ASP A 21 2.65 10.05 -0.84
C ASP A 21 4.00 9.56 -1.38
N GLY A 22 3.96 8.72 -2.42
CA GLY A 22 5.17 8.26 -3.10
C GLY A 22 5.99 9.42 -3.65
N THR A 23 5.35 10.52 -4.03
CA THR A 23 6.01 11.74 -4.52
C THR A 23 6.86 12.41 -3.43
N ALA A 24 6.36 12.48 -2.20
CA ALA A 24 7.09 13.02 -1.05
C ALA A 24 8.31 12.17 -0.70
N THR A 25 8.19 10.83 -0.79
CA THR A 25 9.31 9.91 -0.53
C THR A 25 10.44 10.13 -1.53
N TRP A 26 10.13 10.20 -2.83
CA TRP A 26 11.15 10.43 -3.86
C TRP A 26 11.79 11.81 -3.77
N GLN A 27 11.03 12.83 -3.41
CA GLN A 27 11.58 14.17 -3.19
C GLN A 27 12.64 14.16 -2.08
N VAL A 28 12.38 13.49 -0.95
CA VAL A 28 13.36 13.37 0.14
C VAL A 28 14.60 12.61 -0.31
N LEU A 29 14.44 11.50 -1.03
CA LEU A 29 15.56 10.70 -1.55
C LEU A 29 16.43 11.48 -2.55
N LEU A 30 15.82 12.29 -3.43
CA LEU A 30 16.55 13.08 -4.41
C LEU A 30 17.24 14.30 -3.79
N GLN A 31 16.67 14.88 -2.73
CA GLN A 31 17.28 15.97 -1.96
C GLN A 31 18.44 15.49 -1.08
N HIS A 32 18.40 14.22 -0.65
CA HIS A 32 19.40 13.57 0.20
C HIS A 32 19.95 12.30 -0.46
N PRO A 33 20.85 12.40 -1.46
CA PRO A 33 21.33 11.25 -2.19
C PRO A 33 22.04 10.21 -1.31
N GLU A 34 22.60 10.63 -0.18
CA GLU A 34 23.24 9.77 0.81
C GLU A 34 22.29 8.74 1.44
N ILE A 35 20.97 9.00 1.44
CA ILE A 35 19.97 8.07 1.98
C ILE A 35 19.24 7.24 0.93
N ILE A 36 19.53 7.41 -0.37
CA ILE A 36 18.86 6.64 -1.44
C ILE A 36 19.00 5.15 -1.20
N VAL A 37 20.23 4.66 -1.06
CA VAL A 37 20.51 3.24 -0.87
C VAL A 37 19.87 2.68 0.42
N PRO A 38 20.11 3.25 1.62
CA PRO A 38 19.48 2.74 2.83
C PRO A 38 17.96 2.89 2.82
N GLY A 39 17.42 3.96 2.21
CA GLY A 39 15.99 4.16 2.02
C GLY A 39 15.36 3.04 1.18
N LEU A 40 15.97 2.72 0.03
CA LEU A 40 15.53 1.60 -0.81
C LEU A 40 15.62 0.25 -0.08
N VAL A 41 16.66 0.01 0.73
CA VAL A 41 16.77 -1.20 1.56
C VAL A 41 15.61 -1.29 2.55
N ILE A 42 15.24 -0.19 3.22
CA ILE A 42 14.10 -0.18 4.15
C ILE A 42 12.79 -0.39 3.40
N MET A 43 12.59 0.29 2.27
CA MET A 43 11.39 0.18 1.46
C MET A 43 11.19 -1.27 0.98
N PHE A 44 12.20 -1.86 0.33
CA PHE A 44 12.13 -3.21 -0.24
C PHE A 44 12.24 -4.32 0.79
N GLY A 45 13.08 -4.14 1.81
CA GLY A 45 13.41 -5.18 2.78
C GLY A 45 12.54 -5.19 4.03
N VAL A 46 11.82 -4.09 4.31
CA VAL A 46 11.02 -3.96 5.53
C VAL A 46 9.59 -3.55 5.21
N MET A 47 9.37 -2.41 4.55
CA MET A 47 8.03 -1.85 4.38
C MET A 47 7.13 -2.75 3.52
N ALA A 48 7.55 -3.07 2.29
CA ALA A 48 6.77 -3.95 1.41
C ALA A 48 6.59 -5.37 2.01
N PRO A 49 7.63 -6.03 2.55
CA PRO A 49 7.46 -7.30 3.24
C PRO A 49 6.47 -7.26 4.39
N MET A 50 6.53 -6.24 5.24
CA MET A 50 5.65 -6.11 6.41
C MET A 50 4.18 -6.01 5.98
N GLU A 51 3.88 -5.17 5.00
CA GLU A 51 2.52 -5.03 4.48
C GLU A 51 2.04 -6.33 3.83
N GLU A 52 2.85 -6.95 2.97
CA GLU A 52 2.44 -8.19 2.31
C GLU A 52 2.29 -9.37 3.27
N ILE A 53 3.14 -9.49 4.29
CA ILE A 53 2.98 -10.52 5.34
C ILE A 53 1.66 -10.31 6.08
N LEU A 54 1.33 -9.07 6.45
CA LEU A 54 0.08 -8.79 7.14
C LEU A 54 -1.12 -9.15 6.25
N TYR A 55 -1.16 -8.69 5.01
CA TYR A 55 -2.35 -8.86 4.18
C TYR A 55 -2.44 -10.23 3.52
N ARG A 56 -1.35 -10.80 3.04
CA ARG A 56 -1.34 -12.05 2.25
C ARG A 56 -0.99 -13.26 3.11
N GLY A 57 -0.24 -13.05 4.19
CA GLY A 57 -0.03 -14.06 5.23
C GLY A 57 -1.19 -14.09 6.22
N VAL A 58 -1.46 -13.00 6.93
CA VAL A 58 -2.42 -13.03 8.06
C VAL A 58 -3.87 -12.85 7.63
N VAL A 59 -4.20 -11.73 6.97
CA VAL A 59 -5.59 -11.40 6.61
C VAL A 59 -6.13 -12.40 5.59
N HIS A 60 -5.36 -12.71 4.56
CA HIS A 60 -5.78 -13.62 3.50
C HIS A 60 -6.02 -15.04 4.03
N ASP A 61 -5.22 -15.53 4.98
CA ASP A 61 -5.45 -16.84 5.63
C ASP A 61 -6.62 -16.80 6.62
N ALA A 62 -6.80 -15.70 7.36
CA ALA A 62 -7.95 -15.52 8.24
C ALA A 62 -9.30 -15.57 7.48
N LEU A 63 -9.30 -15.21 6.20
CA LEU A 63 -10.49 -15.28 5.33
C LEU A 63 -10.77 -16.70 4.81
N GLU A 64 -9.79 -17.62 4.83
CA GLU A 64 -9.90 -18.96 4.25
C GLU A 64 -11.09 -19.80 4.76
N PRO A 65 -11.38 -19.85 6.07
CA PRO A 65 -12.48 -20.67 6.57
C PRO A 65 -13.86 -20.17 6.16
N ALA A 66 -13.98 -18.87 5.86
CA ALA A 66 -15.26 -18.21 5.59
C ALA A 66 -15.56 -18.10 4.08
N ILE A 67 -14.53 -17.94 3.25
CA ILE A 67 -14.68 -17.62 1.83
C ILE A 67 -13.59 -18.31 0.97
N GLY A 68 -14.01 -18.83 -0.18
CA GLY A 68 -13.09 -19.46 -1.14
C GLY A 68 -12.10 -18.47 -1.78
N SER A 69 -11.13 -19.00 -2.53
CA SER A 69 -10.02 -18.24 -3.14
C SER A 69 -10.46 -16.93 -3.85
N PRO A 70 -11.49 -16.90 -4.72
CA PRO A 70 -11.94 -15.65 -5.36
C PRO A 70 -12.41 -14.58 -4.36
N GLY A 71 -13.08 -15.01 -3.28
CA GLY A 71 -13.55 -14.12 -2.23
C GLY A 71 -12.40 -13.51 -1.44
N ARG A 72 -11.40 -14.33 -1.08
CA ARG A 72 -10.19 -13.89 -0.37
C ARG A 72 -9.44 -12.82 -1.16
N VAL A 73 -9.31 -13.01 -2.47
CA VAL A 73 -8.66 -12.05 -3.39
C VAL A 73 -9.37 -10.70 -3.40
N VAL A 74 -10.70 -10.70 -3.57
CA VAL A 74 -11.47 -9.46 -3.64
C VAL A 74 -11.47 -8.76 -2.28
N ILE A 75 -11.81 -9.47 -1.22
CA ILE A 75 -11.94 -8.87 0.11
C ILE A 75 -10.58 -8.44 0.65
N GLY A 76 -9.54 -9.27 0.53
CA GLY A 76 -8.17 -8.91 0.93
C GLY A 76 -7.65 -7.69 0.17
N GLY A 77 -7.91 -7.60 -1.14
CA GLY A 77 -7.53 -6.44 -1.95
C GLY A 77 -8.27 -5.16 -1.56
N LEU A 78 -9.57 -5.25 -1.27
CA LEU A 78 -10.36 -4.11 -0.79
C LEU A 78 -9.90 -3.64 0.60
N LEU A 79 -9.65 -4.56 1.53
CA LEU A 79 -9.14 -4.23 2.87
C LEU A 79 -7.79 -3.53 2.81
N PHE A 80 -6.92 -3.95 1.87
CA PHE A 80 -5.66 -3.28 1.59
C PHE A 80 -5.87 -1.82 1.17
N GLY A 81 -6.75 -1.57 0.19
CA GLY A 81 -7.02 -0.21 -0.25
C GLY A 81 -7.79 0.67 0.75
N VAL A 82 -8.68 0.09 1.56
CA VAL A 82 -9.40 0.83 2.62
C VAL A 82 -8.44 1.40 3.66
N MET A 83 -7.39 0.67 4.04
CA MET A 83 -6.39 1.21 4.97
C MET A 83 -5.63 2.39 4.37
N HIS A 84 -5.42 2.39 3.06
CA HIS A 84 -4.80 3.49 2.31
C HIS A 84 -5.71 4.72 2.18
N LEU A 85 -7.03 4.61 2.45
CA LEU A 85 -7.91 5.77 2.58
C LEU A 85 -7.45 6.70 3.71
N PHE A 86 -7.00 6.12 4.82
CA PHE A 86 -6.62 6.84 6.04
C PHE A 86 -5.16 7.30 6.03
N LEU A 87 -4.31 6.66 5.22
CA LEU A 87 -2.84 6.85 5.24
C LEU A 87 -2.30 7.70 4.08
N SER A 88 -2.94 7.67 2.90
CA SER A 88 -2.27 8.04 1.64
C SER A 88 -3.13 8.79 0.61
N GLY A 89 -4.16 9.54 1.04
CA GLY A 89 -4.69 10.63 0.18
C GLY A 89 -6.07 10.45 -0.43
N GLY A 90 -7.02 9.85 0.29
CA GLY A 90 -8.44 9.91 -0.05
C GLY A 90 -8.93 8.88 -1.08
N ILE A 91 -10.14 9.09 -1.62
CA ILE A 91 -10.90 8.06 -2.36
C ILE A 91 -10.16 7.53 -3.60
N VAL A 92 -9.44 8.37 -4.33
CA VAL A 92 -8.69 7.93 -5.53
C VAL A 92 -7.55 6.99 -5.14
N SER A 93 -6.80 7.34 -4.08
CA SER A 93 -5.74 6.50 -3.53
C SER A 93 -6.30 5.15 -3.08
N MET A 94 -7.41 5.15 -2.35
CA MET A 94 -8.13 3.92 -1.94
C MET A 94 -8.51 3.04 -3.14
N LEU A 95 -9.03 3.62 -4.22
CA LEU A 95 -9.43 2.85 -5.41
C LEU A 95 -8.23 2.21 -6.11
N LEU A 96 -7.16 2.97 -6.34
CA LEU A 96 -5.97 2.48 -7.03
C LEU A 96 -5.24 1.43 -6.20
N THR A 97 -5.09 1.68 -4.89
CA THR A 97 -4.50 0.71 -3.96
C THR A 97 -5.38 -0.52 -3.77
N SER A 98 -6.71 -0.42 -3.88
CA SER A 98 -7.59 -1.60 -3.90
C SER A 98 -7.34 -2.46 -5.14
N ILE A 99 -7.22 -1.84 -6.31
CA ILE A 99 -6.91 -2.55 -7.57
C ILE A 99 -5.57 -3.24 -7.45
N PHE A 100 -4.54 -2.53 -6.99
CA PHE A 100 -3.23 -3.11 -6.71
C PHE A 100 -3.33 -4.26 -5.69
N GLY A 101 -4.13 -4.07 -4.64
CA GLY A 101 -4.38 -5.05 -3.60
C GLY A 101 -4.92 -6.37 -4.15
N VAL A 102 -5.91 -6.29 -5.04
CA VAL A 102 -6.52 -7.43 -5.74
C VAL A 102 -5.50 -8.12 -6.66
N LEU A 103 -4.67 -7.36 -7.38
CA LEU A 103 -3.62 -7.91 -8.24
C LEU A 103 -2.55 -8.65 -7.44
N ALA A 104 -2.10 -8.07 -6.33
CA ALA A 104 -1.13 -8.70 -5.43
C ALA A 104 -1.70 -9.94 -4.73
N ALA A 105 -2.95 -9.90 -4.26
CA ALA A 105 -3.62 -11.08 -3.70
C ALA A 105 -3.81 -12.19 -4.75
N SER A 106 -4.14 -11.81 -5.99
CA SER A 106 -4.23 -12.72 -7.13
C SER A 106 -2.88 -13.36 -7.49
N ALA A 107 -1.79 -12.59 -7.39
CA ALA A 107 -0.44 -13.07 -7.62
C ALA A 107 0.01 -14.04 -6.51
N TYR A 108 -0.31 -13.72 -5.25
CA TYR A 108 -0.10 -14.61 -4.12
C TYR A 108 -0.88 -15.92 -4.26
N GLU A 109 -2.16 -15.87 -4.60
CA GLU A 109 -2.98 -17.08 -4.80
C GLU A 109 -2.43 -18.01 -5.88
N ARG A 110 -1.94 -17.44 -6.99
CA ARG A 110 -1.37 -18.24 -8.09
C ARG A 110 0.02 -18.79 -7.78
N SER A 111 0.84 -18.05 -7.05
CA SER A 111 2.23 -18.41 -6.79
C SER A 111 2.44 -19.16 -5.48
N LYS A 112 1.54 -18.99 -4.52
CA LYS A 112 1.67 -19.41 -3.11
C LYS A 112 3.03 -19.01 -2.52
N ASN A 113 3.55 -17.86 -2.93
CA ASN A 113 4.87 -17.35 -2.57
C ASN A 113 4.77 -15.86 -2.26
N LEU A 114 5.06 -15.47 -1.00
CA LEU A 114 5.04 -14.07 -0.56
C LEU A 114 6.08 -13.20 -1.26
N THR A 115 7.19 -13.76 -1.74
CA THR A 115 8.20 -12.98 -2.47
C THR A 115 7.63 -12.35 -3.74
N VAL A 116 6.66 -12.99 -4.40
CA VAL A 116 6.04 -12.48 -5.63
C VAL A 116 5.29 -11.16 -5.39
N PRO A 117 4.28 -11.08 -4.50
CA PRO A 117 3.60 -9.82 -4.21
C PRO A 117 4.54 -8.81 -3.53
N ILE A 118 5.53 -9.23 -2.72
CA ILE A 118 6.51 -8.31 -2.12
C ILE A 118 7.30 -7.56 -3.19
N MET A 119 7.83 -8.27 -4.18
CA MET A 119 8.61 -7.64 -5.24
C MET A 119 7.74 -6.78 -6.15
N ALA A 120 6.48 -7.18 -6.39
CA ALA A 120 5.52 -6.37 -7.14
C ALA A 120 5.15 -5.07 -6.39
N HIS A 121 4.95 -5.15 -5.08
CA HIS A 121 4.69 -4.01 -4.21
C HIS A 121 5.88 -3.07 -4.17
N ALA A 122 7.07 -3.58 -3.86
CA ALA A 122 8.26 -2.74 -3.82
C ALA A 122 8.58 -2.11 -5.19
N GLY A 123 8.40 -2.89 -6.27
CA GLY A 123 8.58 -2.42 -7.65
C GLY A 123 7.61 -1.32 -8.05
N HIS A 124 6.39 -1.27 -7.48
CA HIS A 124 5.43 -0.19 -7.75
C HIS A 124 6.03 1.19 -7.41
N TRP A 125 6.84 1.31 -6.35
CA TRP A 125 7.50 2.57 -6.02
C TRP A 125 8.47 3.06 -7.09
N LEU A 126 9.05 2.17 -7.90
CA LEU A 126 9.97 2.53 -8.98
C LEU A 126 9.23 2.96 -10.26
N VAL A 127 8.01 2.46 -10.47
CA VAL A 127 7.24 2.71 -11.70
C VAL A 127 6.37 3.96 -11.59
N PHE A 128 5.77 4.19 -10.42
CA PHE A 128 4.84 5.31 -10.19
C PHE A 128 5.50 6.50 -9.50
N THR A 129 6.77 6.74 -9.81
CA THR A 129 7.45 7.99 -9.43
C THR A 129 6.90 9.12 -10.28
N ALA A 130 6.27 10.12 -9.66
CA ALA A 130 6.09 11.40 -10.32
C ALA A 130 7.46 12.06 -10.42
N ILE A 131 8.08 12.00 -11.60
CA ILE A 131 9.07 12.99 -12.03
C ILE A 131 8.30 14.25 -12.40
#